data_AF-A0A8I0H648-F1
#
_entry.id   AF-A0A8I0H648-F1
#
_cell.length_a   1.000
_cell.length_b   1.000
_cell.length_c   1.000
_cell.angle_alpha   90.00
_cell.angle_beta   90.00
_cell.angle_gamma   90.00
#
_symmetry.space_group_name_H-M   'P 1'
#
loop_
_entity.id
_entity.type
_entity.pdbx_description
1 polymer ?
#
loop_
_entity_poly.entity_id
_entity_poly.type
_entity_poly.pdbx_seq_one_letter_code
_entity_poly.pdbx_strand_id
1 'polypeptide(L)'
;KVRSCPTNLAGSKYSVWLHTEYKGEVPHLDTAVCRLEEDGNINNDHNIHLRAQRAAERVAKKRGWTTAAQIRNRNIPQVNRDC
;
A
#
# COMPACT_ATOMS: atom_id res chain seq x y z
N LYS A 1 -13.03 18.96 -10.84
CA LYS A 1 -11.85 18.06 -10.76
C LYS A 1 -12.26 16.74 -11.40
N VAL A 2 -11.73 16.37 -12.56
CA VAL A 2 -12.07 15.09 -13.21
C VAL A 2 -11.56 13.97 -12.31
N ARG A 3 -12.48 13.17 -11.77
CA ARG A 3 -12.13 12.00 -10.95
C ARG A 3 -11.77 10.91 -11.94
N SER A 4 -10.47 10.60 -12.05
CA SER A 4 -10.03 9.49 -12.89
C SER A 4 -10.74 8.20 -12.45
N CYS A 5 -11.12 7.37 -13.43
CA CYS A 5 -11.88 6.17 -13.18
C CYS A 5 -11.19 5.31 -12.09
N PRO A 6 -11.96 4.61 -11.24
CA PRO A 6 -11.40 3.71 -10.25
C PRO A 6 -10.48 2.68 -10.90
N THR A 7 -9.36 2.37 -10.23
CA THR A 7 -8.52 1.23 -10.62
C THR A 7 -9.28 -0.06 -10.36
N ASN A 8 -9.42 -0.89 -11.39
CA ASN A 8 -9.97 -2.24 -11.29
C ASN A 8 -8.83 -3.25 -11.18
N LEU A 9 -8.31 -3.43 -9.97
CA LEU A 9 -7.26 -4.42 -9.72
C LEU A 9 -7.77 -5.86 -9.85
N ALA A 10 -9.07 -6.10 -9.63
CA ALA A 10 -9.64 -7.44 -9.61
C ALA A 10 -9.78 -8.06 -11.01
N GLY A 11 -10.09 -7.24 -12.03
CA GLY A 11 -10.13 -7.66 -13.43
C GLY A 11 -8.77 -7.58 -14.14
N SER A 12 -7.69 -7.31 -13.41
CA SER A 12 -6.35 -7.24 -13.98
C SER A 12 -5.60 -8.53 -13.74
N LYS A 13 -4.65 -8.86 -14.62
CA LYS A 13 -3.70 -9.94 -14.35
C LYS A 13 -2.83 -9.55 -13.15
N TYR A 14 -2.66 -10.45 -12.20
CA TYR A 14 -1.85 -10.21 -11.02
C TYR A 14 -1.07 -11.44 -10.58
N SER A 15 -0.06 -11.19 -9.76
CA SER A 15 0.65 -12.22 -9.02
C SER A 15 0.91 -11.70 -7.61
N VAL A 16 0.72 -12.58 -6.63
CA VAL A 16 0.81 -12.27 -5.20
C VAL A 16 1.83 -13.21 -4.59
N TRP A 17 2.76 -12.66 -3.82
CA TRP A 17 3.77 -13.44 -3.11
C TRP A 17 3.81 -13.03 -1.66
N LEU A 18 3.65 -14.00 -0.77
CA LEU A 18 3.93 -13.82 0.64
C LEU A 18 5.36 -14.29 0.88
N HIS A 19 6.22 -13.40 1.36
CA HIS A 19 7.58 -13.73 1.72
C HIS A 19 7.95 -13.13 3.08
N THR A 20 8.97 -13.66 3.73
CA THR A 20 9.50 -13.11 4.99
C THR A 20 10.91 -12.62 4.69
N GLU A 21 11.27 -11.43 5.17
CA GLU A 21 12.64 -10.93 4.99
C GLU A 21 13.65 -11.88 5.66
N TYR A 22 14.84 -12.04 5.06
CA TYR A 22 15.88 -12.91 5.58
C TYR A 22 16.36 -12.41 6.96
N LYS A 23 16.27 -13.27 7.98
CA LYS A 23 16.33 -13.04 9.44
C LYS A 23 14.99 -12.76 10.16
N GLY A 24 13.86 -12.89 9.47
CA GLY A 24 12.80 -13.78 9.95
C GLY A 24 11.72 -13.23 10.87
N GLU A 25 11.35 -11.94 10.86
CA GLU A 25 10.24 -11.52 11.75
C GLU A 25 9.12 -10.71 11.09
N VAL A 26 9.32 -10.16 9.90
CA VAL A 26 8.28 -9.36 9.25
C VAL A 26 7.78 -10.05 7.99
N PRO A 27 6.57 -10.63 8.00
CA PRO A 27 5.95 -11.14 6.78
C PRO A 27 5.52 -9.97 5.88
N HIS A 28 5.92 -10.04 4.61
CA HIS A 28 5.59 -9.09 3.56
C HIS A 28 4.72 -9.77 2.50
N LEU A 29 3.66 -9.07 2.08
CA LEU A 29 2.81 -9.50 0.98
C LEU A 29 3.05 -8.56 -0.20
N ASP A 30 3.73 -9.07 -1.22
CA ASP A 30 3.89 -8.38 -2.49
C ASP A 30 2.74 -8.70 -3.43
N THR A 31 2.35 -7.72 -4.21
CA THR A 31 1.38 -7.90 -5.28
C THR A 31 1.83 -7.12 -6.49
N ALA A 32 2.12 -7.81 -7.59
CA ALA A 32 2.33 -7.21 -8.90
C ALA A 32 1.01 -7.31 -9.68
N VAL A 33 0.46 -6.18 -10.10
CA VAL A 33 -0.78 -6.11 -10.88
C VAL A 33 -0.50 -5.40 -12.20
N CYS A 34 -0.94 -5.98 -13.31
CA CYS A 34 -0.86 -5.36 -14.62
C CYS A 34 -1.69 -4.07 -14.66
N ARG A 35 -1.13 -3.03 -15.29
CA ARG A 35 -1.86 -1.79 -15.52
C ARG A 35 -2.93 -1.94 -16.60
N LEU A 36 -2.71 -2.79 -17.59
CA LEU A 36 -3.73 -3.16 -18.56
C LEU A 36 -4.57 -4.28 -17.97
N GLU A 37 -5.87 -4.04 -17.80
CA GLU A 37 -6.80 -5.07 -17.38
C GLU A 37 -7.20 -5.98 -18.54
N GLU A 38 -7.92 -7.07 -18.24
CA GLU A 38 -8.27 -8.07 -19.25
C GLU A 38 -9.23 -7.56 -20.33
N ASP A 39 -10.09 -6.60 -20.00
CA ASP A 39 -11.00 -5.93 -20.93
C ASP A 39 -10.32 -4.80 -21.74
N GLY A 40 -9.01 -4.60 -21.57
CA GLY A 40 -8.23 -3.62 -22.32
C GLY A 40 -8.25 -2.20 -21.75
N ASN A 41 -8.88 -1.96 -20.60
CA ASN A 41 -8.80 -0.66 -19.94
C ASN A 41 -7.49 -0.46 -19.19
N ILE A 42 -7.03 0.79 -19.14
CA ILE A 42 -5.82 1.18 -18.41
C ILE A 42 -6.18 1.61 -17.00
N ASN A 43 -5.63 0.90 -16.03
CA ASN A 43 -5.73 1.25 -14.63
C ASN A 43 -5.06 2.59 -14.34
N ASN A 44 -5.82 3.42 -13.63
CA ASN A 44 -5.37 4.70 -13.11
C ASN A 44 -4.31 4.51 -12.01
N ASP A 45 -3.09 4.98 -12.29
CA ASP A 45 -1.92 4.92 -11.41
C ASP A 45 -1.65 6.25 -10.69
N HIS A 46 -2.51 7.26 -10.89
CA HIS A 46 -2.34 8.56 -10.27
C HIS A 46 -2.30 8.45 -8.74
N ASN A 47 -1.23 8.98 -8.13
CA ASN A 47 -0.97 8.94 -6.69
C ASN A 47 -1.05 7.52 -6.08
N ILE A 48 -0.60 6.49 -6.80
CA ILE A 48 -0.66 5.10 -6.35
C ILE A 48 -0.02 4.88 -4.98
N HIS A 49 1.10 5.54 -4.67
CA HIS A 49 1.77 5.47 -3.37
C HIS A 49 0.88 5.98 -2.22
N LEU A 50 0.20 7.12 -2.39
CA LEU A 50 -0.74 7.64 -1.38
C LEU A 50 -1.95 6.72 -1.22
N ARG A 51 -2.43 6.14 -2.32
CA ARG A 51 -3.56 5.21 -2.29
C ARG A 51 -3.20 3.91 -1.58
N ALA A 52 -2.01 3.37 -1.81
CA ALA A 52 -1.47 2.21 -1.11
C ALA A 52 -1.33 2.48 0.38
N GLN A 53 -0.71 3.62 0.77
CA GLN A 53 -0.60 4.02 2.18
C GLN A 53 -1.97 4.15 2.86
N ARG A 54 -2.95 4.78 2.20
CA ARG A 54 -4.32 4.91 2.74
C ARG A 54 -5.04 3.57 2.85
N ALA A 55 -4.83 2.65 1.91
CA ALA A 55 -5.40 1.31 1.97
C ALA A 55 -4.82 0.52 3.16
N ALA A 56 -3.50 0.55 3.31
CA ALA A 56 -2.81 -0.07 4.46
C ALA A 56 -3.29 0.51 5.80
N GLU A 57 -3.41 1.84 5.90
CA GLU A 57 -3.93 2.53 7.09
C GLU A 57 -5.36 2.07 7.46
N ARG A 58 -6.24 1.91 6.45
CA ARG A 58 -7.62 1.42 6.67
C ARG A 58 -7.65 -0.01 7.17
N VAL A 59 -6.80 -0.89 6.63
CA VAL A 59 -6.68 -2.29 7.08
C VAL A 59 -6.16 -2.34 8.51
N ALA A 60 -5.08 -1.62 8.82
CA ALA A 60 -4.50 -1.57 10.16
C ALA A 60 -5.53 -1.11 11.20
N LYS A 61 -6.25 0.00 10.92
CA LYS A 61 -7.34 0.49 11.78
C LYS A 61 -8.45 -0.55 11.98
N LYS A 62 -8.91 -1.19 10.89
CA LYS A 62 -9.95 -2.22 10.96
C LYS A 62 -9.53 -3.44 11.78
N ARG A 63 -8.23 -3.77 11.80
CA ARG A 63 -7.66 -4.90 12.54
C ARG A 63 -7.18 -4.54 13.95
N GLY A 64 -7.27 -3.26 14.35
CA GLY A 64 -6.74 -2.79 15.63
C GLY A 64 -5.22 -2.83 15.70
N TRP A 65 -4.52 -2.81 14.56
CA TRP A 65 -3.07 -2.81 14.49
C TRP A 65 -2.49 -1.41 14.59
N THR A 66 -1.25 -1.32 15.08
CA THR A 66 -0.47 -0.07 15.07
C THR A 66 -0.30 0.42 13.64
N THR A 67 -0.59 1.69 13.40
CA THR A 67 -0.52 2.28 12.07
C THR A 67 0.81 2.98 11.81
N ALA A 68 1.20 3.09 10.54
CA ALA A 68 2.41 3.81 10.15
C ALA A 68 2.35 5.29 10.59
N ALA A 69 1.17 5.91 10.58
CA ALA A 69 0.98 7.26 11.08
C ALA A 69 1.24 7.39 12.59
N GLN A 70 0.83 6.39 13.39
CA GLN A 70 1.12 6.34 14.82
C GLN A 70 2.63 6.19 15.09
N ILE A 71 3.29 5.27 14.37
CA ILE A 71 4.75 5.10 14.45
C ILE A 71 5.47 6.39 14.07
N ARG A 72 5.08 7.03 12.97
CA ARG A 72 5.64 8.33 12.56
C ARG A 72 5.52 9.36 13.67
N ASN A 73 4.34 9.55 14.24
CA ASN A 73 4.12 10.56 15.28
C ASN A 73 4.95 10.27 16.55
N ARG A 74 5.15 8.99 16.89
CA ARG A 74 6.05 8.57 17.97
C ARG A 74 7.52 8.90 17.68
N ASN A 75 7.95 8.77 16.43
CA ASN A 75 9.36 8.91 16.04
C ASN A 75 9.77 10.37 15.78
N ILE A 76 8.84 11.27 15.42
CA ILE A 76 9.13 12.69 15.13
C ILE A 76 9.99 13.37 16.20
N PRO A 77 9.66 13.28 17.51
CA PRO A 77 10.47 13.95 18.54
C PRO A 77 11.90 13.42 18.61
N GLN A 78 12.11 12.13 18.35
CA GLN A 78 13.44 11.52 18.36
C GLN A 78 14.25 12.01 17.16
N VAL A 79 13.69 11.91 15.95
CA VAL A 79 14.35 12.37 14.72
C VAL A 79 14.73 13.84 14.82
N ASN A 80 13.86 14.69 15.37
CA ASN A 80 14.16 16.11 15.58
C ASN A 80 15.28 16.38 16.60
N ARG A 81 15.56 15.46 17.52
CA ARG A 81 16.68 15.58 18.48
C ARG A 81 18.00 15.08 17.90
N ASP A 82 17.94 14.18 16.92
CA ASP A 82 19.11 13.55 16.31
C ASP A 82 19.69 14.37 15.13
N CYS A 83 19.00 15.45 14.72
CA CYS A 83 19.43 16.43 13.70
C CYS A 83 19.85 17.75 14.36
#